data_AF-A0A292YPV3-F1
#
_entry.id   AF-A0A292YPV3-F1
#
_cell.length_a   1.000
_cell.length_b   1.000
_cell.length_c   1.000
_cell.angle_alpha   90.00
_cell.angle_beta   90.00
_cell.angle_gamma   90.00
#
_symmetry.space_group_name_H-M   'P 1'
#
loop_
_entity.id
_entity.type
_entity.pdbx_description
1 polymer ?
#
loop_
_entity_poly.entity_id
_entity_poly.type
_entity_poly.pdbx_seq_one_letter_code
_entity_poly.pdbx_strand_id
1 'polypeptide(L)'
;MTDHNELWGQAYELGSLIAESPEVDAYKKAKDLMEEHPEIQPLLRKLREMQTEYDRLKEYSQGPHLKGLEESISRTIEELDGFPEVVSFKEACAKVDDLLQSVTTVLANCITGKVNGVPMPKPTGGGG
;
A
#
# COMPACT_ATOMS: atom_id res chain seq x y z
N MET A 1 -7.22 -34.11 -5.62
CA MET A 1 -6.11 -33.25 -6.09
C MET A 1 -6.81 -32.04 -6.65
N THR A 2 -6.75 -30.88 -5.98
CA THR A 2 -7.46 -29.68 -6.43
C THR A 2 -6.94 -29.29 -7.80
N ASP A 3 -7.82 -29.04 -8.75
CA ASP A 3 -7.43 -28.51 -10.05
C ASP A 3 -6.83 -27.11 -9.84
N HIS A 4 -5.68 -26.82 -10.43
CA HIS A 4 -5.07 -25.49 -10.30
C HIS A 4 -6.03 -24.38 -10.77
N ASN A 5 -6.90 -24.66 -11.74
CA ASN A 5 -7.92 -23.69 -12.17
C ASN A 5 -8.93 -23.35 -11.07
N GLU A 6 -9.33 -24.32 -10.23
CA GLU A 6 -10.23 -24.08 -9.11
C GLU A 6 -9.54 -23.21 -8.04
N LEU A 7 -8.26 -23.46 -7.76
CA LEU A 7 -7.46 -22.64 -6.86
C LEU A 7 -7.32 -21.19 -7.38
N TRP A 8 -7.04 -21.02 -8.68
CA TRP A 8 -6.98 -19.70 -9.28
C TRP A 8 -8.33 -18.98 -9.20
N GLY A 9 -9.43 -19.68 -9.47
CA GLY A 9 -10.78 -19.14 -9.34
C GLY A 9 -11.05 -18.57 -7.94
N GLN A 10 -10.72 -19.33 -6.90
CA GLN A 10 -10.87 -18.88 -5.51
C GLN A 10 -9.95 -17.71 -5.16
N ALA A 11 -8.72 -17.69 -5.68
CA ALA A 11 -7.80 -16.57 -5.49
C ALA A 11 -8.31 -15.27 -6.15
N TYR A 12 -8.90 -15.38 -7.35
CA TYR A 12 -9.54 -14.24 -8.02
C TYR A 12 -10.76 -13.72 -7.26
N GLU A 13 -11.59 -14.62 -6.73
CA GLU A 13 -12.74 -14.23 -5.91
C GLU A 13 -12.30 -13.50 -4.63
N LEU A 14 -11.30 -14.05 -3.92
CA LEU A 14 -10.70 -13.40 -2.75
C LEU A 14 -10.13 -12.01 -3.09
N GLY A 15 -9.40 -11.91 -4.21
CA GLY A 15 -8.87 -10.62 -4.68
C GLY A 15 -9.98 -9.61 -4.99
N SER A 16 -11.11 -10.06 -5.54
CA SER A 16 -12.27 -9.20 -5.83
C SER A 16 -12.91 -8.69 -4.54
N LEU A 17 -13.09 -9.55 -3.54
CA LEU A 17 -13.61 -9.15 -2.22
C LEU A 17 -12.70 -8.15 -1.51
N ILE A 18 -11.38 -8.33 -1.60
CA ILE A 18 -10.40 -7.36 -1.07
C ILE A 18 -10.52 -6.03 -1.82
N ALA A 19 -10.69 -6.06 -3.15
CA ALA A 19 -10.80 -4.84 -3.96
C ALA A 19 -12.07 -4.02 -3.67
N GLU A 20 -13.10 -4.65 -3.10
CA GLU A 20 -14.35 -4.04 -2.64
C GLU A 20 -14.34 -3.70 -1.13
N SER A 21 -13.22 -3.93 -0.45
CA SER A 21 -13.10 -3.63 0.98
C SER A 21 -13.12 -2.11 1.27
N PRO A 22 -13.60 -1.69 2.46
CA PRO A 22 -13.57 -0.30 2.88
C PRO A 22 -12.16 0.32 2.85
N GLU A 23 -11.13 -0.47 3.18
CA GLU A 23 -9.73 -0.05 3.15
C GLU A 23 -9.28 0.31 1.73
N VAL A 24 -9.61 -0.53 0.76
CA VAL A 24 -9.27 -0.29 -0.65
C VAL A 24 -10.08 0.88 -1.22
N ASP A 25 -11.34 1.04 -0.83
CA ASP A 25 -12.14 2.19 -1.24
C ASP A 25 -11.64 3.51 -0.64
N ALA A 26 -11.21 3.51 0.63
CA ALA A 26 -10.56 4.65 1.25
C ALA A 26 -9.24 5.00 0.55
N TYR A 27 -8.44 3.99 0.20
CA TYR A 27 -7.22 4.15 -0.58
C TYR A 27 -7.49 4.80 -1.96
N LYS A 28 -8.46 4.30 -2.72
CA LYS A 28 -8.83 4.89 -4.02
C LYS A 28 -9.19 6.38 -3.88
N LYS A 29 -10.05 6.72 -2.91
CA LYS A 29 -10.45 8.11 -2.67
C LYS A 29 -9.29 9.01 -2.27
N ALA A 30 -8.44 8.56 -1.34
CA ALA A 30 -7.28 9.33 -0.91
C ALA A 30 -6.27 9.51 -2.04
N LYS A 31 -6.13 8.49 -2.90
CA LYS A 31 -5.31 8.56 -4.11
C LYS A 31 -5.82 9.63 -5.06
N ASP A 32 -7.12 9.63 -5.37
CA ASP A 32 -7.72 10.58 -6.30
C ASP A 32 -7.53 12.03 -5.78
N LEU A 33 -7.77 12.27 -4.49
CA LEU A 33 -7.54 13.58 -3.87
C LEU A 33 -6.08 14.04 -3.96
N MET A 34 -5.13 13.14 -3.71
CA MET A 34 -3.71 13.44 -3.85
C MET A 34 -3.34 13.71 -5.32
N GLU A 35 -3.92 12.95 -6.26
CA GLU A 35 -3.64 13.09 -7.69
C GLU A 35 -4.21 14.38 -8.29
N GLU A 36 -5.37 14.82 -7.81
CA GLU A 36 -6.01 16.07 -8.24
C GLU A 36 -5.38 17.33 -7.63
N HIS A 37 -4.58 17.21 -6.57
CA HIS A 37 -4.00 18.37 -5.87
C HIS A 37 -2.90 19.05 -6.72
N PRO A 38 -3.09 20.33 -7.12
CA PRO A 38 -2.24 21.00 -8.10
C PRO A 38 -0.80 21.23 -7.63
N GLU A 39 -0.57 21.37 -6.32
CA GLU A 39 0.76 21.59 -5.75
C GLU A 39 1.53 20.28 -5.50
N ILE A 40 0.82 19.15 -5.35
CA ILE A 40 1.45 17.84 -5.08
C ILE A 40 2.02 17.26 -6.38
N GLN A 41 1.28 17.37 -7.49
CA GLN A 41 1.68 16.85 -8.81
C GLN A 41 3.12 17.24 -9.25
N PRO A 42 3.53 18.52 -9.22
CA PRO A 42 4.89 18.89 -9.61
C PRO A 42 5.95 18.33 -8.66
N LEU A 43 5.67 18.23 -7.36
CA LEU A 43 6.57 17.66 -6.37
C LEU A 43 6.74 16.15 -6.56
N LEU A 44 5.65 15.42 -6.82
CA LEU A 44 5.69 13.99 -7.16
C LEU A 44 6.48 13.73 -8.44
N ARG A 45 6.30 14.55 -9.47
CA ARG A 45 7.09 14.42 -10.72
C ARG A 45 8.58 14.62 -10.44
N LYS A 46 8.93 15.68 -9.72
CA LYS A 46 10.32 15.97 -9.33
C LYS A 46 10.92 14.83 -8.50
N LEU A 47 10.16 14.28 -7.54
CA LEU A 47 10.58 13.14 -6.73
C LEU A 47 10.91 11.92 -7.60
N ARG A 48 10.04 11.57 -8.56
CA ARG A 48 10.26 10.43 -9.48
C ARG A 48 11.49 10.63 -10.37
N GLU A 49 11.70 11.84 -10.88
CA GLU A 49 12.88 12.19 -11.67
C GLU A 49 14.16 11.98 -10.86
N MET A 50 14.21 12.49 -9.62
CA MET A 50 15.35 12.33 -8.73
C MET A 50 15.58 10.86 -8.32
N GLN A 51 14.52 10.09 -8.06
CA GLN A 51 14.64 8.65 -7.78
C GLN A 51 15.19 7.87 -8.97
N THR A 52 14.72 8.18 -10.18
CA THR A 52 15.23 7.55 -11.42
C THR A 52 16.71 7.89 -11.63
N GLU A 53 17.10 9.14 -11.39
CA GLU A 53 18.50 9.54 -11.46
C GLU A 53 19.34 8.85 -10.38
N TYR A 54 18.83 8.73 -9.16
CA TYR A 54 19.49 8.01 -8.07
C TYR A 54 19.70 6.54 -8.44
N ASP A 55 18.67 5.88 -8.95
CA ASP A 55 18.74 4.49 -9.39
C ASP A 55 19.73 4.29 -10.54
N ARG A 56 19.82 5.25 -11.47
CA ARG A 56 20.84 5.23 -12.52
C ARG A 56 22.24 5.39 -11.93
N LEU A 57 22.43 6.29 -10.97
CA LEU A 57 23.76 6.65 -10.44
C LEU A 57 24.29 5.67 -9.40
N LYS A 58 23.42 5.01 -8.63
CA LYS A 58 23.80 4.05 -7.57
C LYS A 58 24.47 2.80 -8.14
N GLU A 59 24.16 2.41 -9.38
CA GLU A 59 24.78 1.28 -10.07
C GLU A 59 26.24 1.55 -10.44
N TYR A 60 26.60 2.80 -10.68
CA TYR A 60 27.91 3.18 -11.22
C TYR A 60 28.80 3.96 -10.25
N SER A 61 28.27 4.41 -9.10
CA SER A 61 29.04 5.20 -8.13
C SER A 61 28.49 5.08 -6.70
N GLN A 62 29.33 5.42 -5.72
CA GLN A 62 28.97 5.57 -4.28
C GLN A 62 29.49 6.93 -3.76
N GLY A 63 29.46 7.96 -4.61
CA GLY A 63 30.16 9.22 -4.39
C GLY A 63 29.33 10.34 -3.72
N PRO A 64 29.95 11.49 -3.42
CA PRO A 64 29.31 12.66 -2.78
C PRO A 64 28.08 13.20 -3.53
N HIS A 65 28.02 13.00 -4.84
CA HIS A 65 26.88 13.42 -5.67
C HIS A 65 25.60 12.65 -5.36
N LEU A 66 25.69 11.37 -4.96
CA LEU A 66 24.53 10.61 -4.51
C LEU A 66 23.97 11.17 -3.21
N LYS A 67 24.84 11.58 -2.28
CA LYS A 67 24.42 12.16 -1.00
C LYS A 67 23.62 13.46 -1.19
N GLY A 68 24.04 14.34 -2.08
CA GLY A 68 23.28 15.56 -2.39
C GLY A 68 21.92 15.26 -3.03
N LEU A 69 21.83 14.20 -3.83
CA LEU A 69 20.57 13.73 -4.42
C LEU A 69 19.66 13.09 -3.37
N GLU A 70 20.19 12.28 -2.45
CA GLU A 70 19.47 11.72 -1.29
C GLU A 70 18.91 12.81 -0.39
N GLU A 71 19.68 13.85 -0.09
CA GLU A 71 19.23 15.02 0.67
C GLU A 71 18.09 15.75 -0.06
N SER A 72 18.17 15.88 -1.39
CA SER A 72 17.13 16.51 -2.21
C SER A 72 15.84 15.69 -2.28
N ILE A 73 15.97 14.36 -2.40
CA ILE A 73 14.85 13.41 -2.31
C ILE A 73 14.19 13.52 -0.94
N SER A 74 14.98 13.47 0.13
CA SER A 74 14.49 13.53 1.51
C SER A 74 13.72 14.83 1.78
N ARG A 75 14.27 15.98 1.37
CA ARG A 75 13.59 17.28 1.49
C ARG A 75 12.27 17.33 0.71
N THR A 76 12.24 16.74 -0.49
CA THR A 76 11.01 16.73 -1.31
C THR A 76 9.95 15.81 -0.70
N ILE A 77 10.36 14.70 -0.06
CA ILE A 77 9.45 13.85 0.73
C ILE A 77 8.93 14.61 1.94
N GLU A 78 9.78 15.31 2.69
CA GLU A 78 9.36 16.14 3.82
C GLU A 78 8.36 17.23 3.41
N GLU A 79 8.56 17.85 2.25
CA GLU A 79 7.63 18.82 1.68
C GLU A 79 6.29 18.18 1.30
N LEU A 80 6.31 17.01 0.65
CA LEU A 80 5.11 16.23 0.35
C LEU A 80 4.38 15.79 1.61
N ASP A 81 5.09 15.46 2.68
CA ASP A 81 4.52 15.02 3.95
C ASP A 81 3.84 16.15 4.73
N GLY A 82 4.06 17.41 4.31
CA GLY A 82 3.31 18.56 4.80
C GLY A 82 1.87 18.63 4.30
N PHE A 83 1.53 17.91 3.23
CA PHE A 83 0.18 17.96 2.64
C PHE A 83 -0.75 16.93 3.30
N PRO A 84 -1.94 17.34 3.78
CA PRO A 84 -2.89 16.43 4.43
C PRO A 84 -3.37 15.32 3.50
N GLU A 85 -3.47 15.56 2.19
CA GLU A 85 -3.83 14.57 1.18
C GLU A 85 -2.77 13.47 1.06
N VAL A 86 -1.48 13.82 1.14
CA VAL A 86 -0.37 12.85 1.13
C VAL A 86 -0.39 12.01 2.40
N VAL A 87 -0.60 12.64 3.56
CA VAL A 87 -0.71 11.93 4.84
C VAL A 87 -1.88 10.95 4.81
N SER A 88 -3.06 11.42 4.38
CA SER A 88 -4.25 10.57 4.25
C SER A 88 -4.04 9.42 3.27
N PHE A 89 -3.32 9.65 2.16
CA PHE A 89 -2.98 8.59 1.21
C PHE A 89 -2.05 7.55 1.84
N LYS A 90 -1.00 7.97 2.55
CA LYS A 90 -0.08 7.05 3.27
C LYS A 90 -0.80 6.22 4.33
N GLU A 91 -1.70 6.82 5.10
CA GLU A 91 -2.51 6.11 6.08
C GLU A 91 -3.43 5.08 5.40
N ALA A 92 -4.01 5.41 4.25
CA ALA A 92 -4.84 4.48 3.51
C ALA A 92 -4.01 3.32 2.92
N CYS A 93 -2.78 3.58 2.42
CA CYS A 93 -1.84 2.54 2.03
C CYS A 93 -1.55 1.57 3.18
N ALA A 94 -1.25 2.10 4.37
CA ALA A 94 -0.95 1.27 5.54
C ALA A 94 -2.13 0.35 5.91
N LYS A 95 -3.37 0.86 5.84
CA LYS A 95 -4.58 0.05 6.08
C LYS A 95 -4.77 -1.07 5.06
N VAL A 96 -4.48 -0.80 3.78
CA VAL A 96 -4.52 -1.84 2.74
C VAL A 96 -3.43 -2.89 2.99
N ASP A 97 -2.23 -2.47 3.37
CA ASP A 97 -1.14 -3.39 3.72
C ASP A 97 -1.50 -4.27 4.92
N ASP A 98 -2.07 -3.69 5.98
CA ASP A 98 -2.54 -4.42 7.16
C ASP A 98 -3.60 -5.47 6.80
N LEU A 99 -4.54 -5.13 5.91
CA LEU A 99 -5.55 -6.05 5.38
C LEU A 99 -4.89 -7.21 4.63
N LEU A 100 -3.98 -6.91 3.70
CA LEU A 100 -3.28 -7.92 2.89
C LEU A 100 -2.39 -8.82 3.76
N GLN A 101 -1.72 -8.26 4.77
CA GLN A 101 -0.92 -9.02 5.73
C GLN A 101 -1.81 -9.93 6.60
N SER A 102 -3.00 -9.48 6.98
CA SER A 102 -3.97 -10.28 7.72
C SER A 102 -4.45 -11.48 6.90
N VAL A 103 -4.80 -11.26 5.63
CA VAL A 103 -5.18 -12.32 4.70
C VAL A 103 -4.03 -13.31 4.51
N THR A 104 -2.82 -12.82 4.28
CA THR A 104 -1.62 -13.65 4.15
C THR A 104 -1.37 -14.50 5.40
N THR A 105 -1.56 -13.93 6.58
CA THR A 105 -1.44 -14.65 7.86
C THR A 105 -2.47 -15.77 7.97
N VAL A 106 -3.72 -15.52 7.58
CA VAL A 106 -4.77 -16.55 7.56
C VAL A 106 -4.40 -17.69 6.61
N LEU A 107 -3.95 -17.38 5.39
CA LEU A 107 -3.49 -18.37 4.42
C LEU A 107 -2.33 -19.21 4.97
N ALA A 108 -1.33 -18.58 5.57
CA ALA A 108 -0.19 -19.25 6.18
C ALA A 108 -0.61 -20.19 7.34
N ASN A 109 -1.57 -19.76 8.16
CA ASN A 109 -2.12 -20.59 9.23
C ASN A 109 -2.89 -21.81 8.69
N CYS A 110 -3.65 -21.66 7.60
CA CYS A 110 -4.30 -22.76 6.90
C CYS A 110 -3.30 -23.78 6.34
N ILE A 111 -2.20 -23.31 5.74
CA ILE A 111 -1.13 -24.16 5.19
C ILE A 111 -0.41 -24.93 6.29
N THR A 112 -0.12 -24.28 7.42
CA THR A 112 0.63 -24.87 8.54
C THR A 112 -0.24 -25.72 9.47
N GLY A 113 -1.54 -25.82 9.22
CA GLY A 113 -2.48 -26.56 10.06
C GLY A 113 -2.73 -25.92 11.44
N LYS A 114 -2.31 -24.67 11.64
CA LYS A 114 -2.48 -23.90 12.89
C LYS A 114 -3.83 -23.17 12.94
N VAL A 115 -4.87 -23.74 12.35
CA VAL A 115 -6.21 -23.14 12.33
C VAL A 115 -6.82 -23.24 13.73
N ASN A 116 -6.45 -22.32 14.62
CA ASN A 116 -7.32 -21.96 15.73
C ASN A 116 -8.48 -21.18 15.10
N GLY A 117 -9.70 -21.73 15.22
CA GLY A 117 -10.89 -21.34 14.46
C GLY A 117 -11.00 -19.84 14.17
N VAL A 118 -11.39 -19.53 12.93
CA VAL A 118 -11.69 -18.17 12.49
C VAL A 118 -12.53 -17.48 13.57
N PRO A 119 -12.06 -16.40 14.21
CA PRO A 119 -12.90 -15.66 15.13
C PRO A 119 -14.05 -15.09 14.32
N MET A 120 -15.23 -15.69 14.44
CA MET A 120 -16.45 -15.09 13.89
C MET A 120 -16.62 -13.73 14.56
N PRO A 121 -16.82 -12.63 13.81
CA PRO A 121 -17.24 -11.38 14.42
C PRO A 121 -18.54 -11.67 15.18
N LYS A 122 -18.55 -11.39 16.49
CA LYS A 122 -19.77 -11.51 17.30
C LYS A 122 -20.83 -10.63 16.65
N PRO A 123 -22.07 -11.12 16.46
CA PRO A 123 -23.15 -10.26 16.02
C PRO A 123 -23.28 -9.14 17.05
N THR A 124 -23.07 -7.90 16.63
CA THR A 124 -23.45 -6.71 17.38
C THR A 124 -24.97 -6.67 17.41
N GLY A 125 -25.55 -7.48 18.30
CA GLY A 125 -26.95 -7.44 18.65
C GLY A 125 -27.24 -6.10 19.31
N GLY A 126 -27.79 -5.17 18.52
CA GLY A 126 -28.61 -4.10 19.05
C GLY A 126 -29.81 -4.70 19.77
N GLY A 127 -30.05 -4.24 20.99
CA GLY A 127 -31.20 -4.65 21.80
C GLY A 127 -31.08 -4.13 23.22
N GLY A 128 -31.70 -2.97 23.47
CA GLY A 128 -31.82 -2.33 24.78
C GLY A 128 -31.80 -0.81 24.68
#